data_AF-A0AAN6TQJ9-F1
#
_entry.id   AF-A0AAN6TQJ9-F1
#
_cell.length_a   1.000
_cell.length_b   1.000
_cell.length_c   1.000
_cell.angle_alpha   90.00
_cell.angle_beta   90.00
_cell.angle_gamma   90.00
#
_symmetry.space_group_name_H-M   'P 1'
#
loop_
_entity.id
_entity.type
_entity.pdbx_description
1 polymer ?
#
loop_
_entity_poly.entity_id
_entity_poly.type
_entity_poly.pdbx_seq_one_letter_code
_entity_poly.pdbx_strand_id
1 'polypeptide(L)'
;MPPEPKAGTKKTRDISAYRPMSESQWLVRFVFLETVAGIPGAVAGSLRHLHSIRRFKLDQGWIKTLLEESYNERMHLLTFLDMYRPGRLMRLAVFAAQGILYNAMFVGYLLSPGFCHRLVGYLEDEAVATYTKCLEEMERGRLPLWTDPGFRIPDIAVKYWNMPEGKRTMRDLILYIRADEASHRGVNHTFGNLDQASDPNPFIDGHHSTVNHMHVAAIKPAGLEREEVLERGVGH
;
A
#
# COMPACT_ATOMS: atom_id res chain seq x y z
N MET A 1 -24.65 12.58 -63.86
CA MET A 1 -24.28 11.69 -62.73
C MET A 1 -23.00 12.22 -62.11
N PRO A 2 -23.01 12.62 -60.84
CA PRO A 2 -21.78 13.02 -60.14
C PRO A 2 -20.96 11.77 -59.76
N PRO A 3 -19.62 11.88 -59.64
CA PRO A 3 -18.75 10.75 -59.32
C PRO A 3 -18.90 10.31 -57.86
N GLU A 4 -18.78 9.00 -57.62
CA GLU A 4 -18.82 8.38 -56.30
C GLU A 4 -17.70 8.88 -55.38
N PRO A 5 -17.97 9.02 -54.06
CA PRO A 5 -16.95 9.43 -53.10
C PRO A 5 -15.97 8.29 -52.85
N LYS A 6 -14.67 8.56 -53.01
CA LYS A 6 -13.60 7.62 -52.65
C LYS A 6 -13.65 7.31 -51.16
N ALA A 7 -13.77 6.02 -50.84
CA ALA A 7 -13.69 5.53 -49.47
C ALA A 7 -12.31 5.87 -48.86
N GLY A 8 -12.30 6.89 -48.01
CA GLY A 8 -11.16 7.16 -47.15
C GLY A 8 -11.02 6.02 -46.15
N THR A 9 -9.90 5.30 -46.22
CA THR A 9 -9.49 4.34 -45.19
C THR A 9 -9.29 5.07 -43.87
N LYS A 10 -10.33 5.07 -43.03
CA LYS A 10 -10.19 5.41 -41.62
C LYS A 10 -9.22 4.40 -41.01
N LYS A 11 -7.97 4.82 -40.77
CA LYS A 11 -7.06 4.13 -39.84
C LYS A 11 -7.76 4.13 -38.48
N THR A 12 -8.37 3.02 -38.13
CA THR A 12 -8.72 2.70 -36.75
C THR A 12 -7.43 2.77 -35.95
N ARG A 13 -7.27 3.81 -35.12
CA ARG A 13 -6.25 3.81 -34.08
C ARG A 13 -6.59 2.65 -33.16
N ASP A 14 -5.75 1.64 -33.16
CA ASP A 14 -5.80 0.56 -32.19
C ASP A 14 -5.68 1.19 -30.79
N ILE A 15 -6.80 1.23 -30.07
CA ILE A 15 -6.92 1.86 -28.74
C ILE A 15 -6.33 0.93 -27.66
N SER A 16 -5.74 -0.21 -28.04
CA SER A 16 -5.32 -1.29 -27.15
C SER A 16 -3.79 -1.52 -27.10
N ALA A 17 -2.96 -0.63 -27.63
CA ALA A 17 -1.52 -0.79 -27.50
C ALA A 17 -1.07 -0.46 -26.06
N TYR A 18 -1.04 -1.47 -25.20
CA TYR A 18 -0.39 -1.40 -23.88
C TYR A 18 1.03 -0.83 -24.04
N ARG A 19 1.29 0.31 -23.40
CA ARG A 19 2.61 0.95 -23.40
C ARG A 19 3.31 0.68 -22.07
N PRO A 20 4.37 -0.13 -22.05
CA PRO A 20 5.21 -0.31 -20.86
C PRO A 20 5.70 1.03 -20.32
N MET A 21 5.69 1.17 -19.00
CA MET A 21 6.29 2.33 -18.32
C MET A 21 7.80 2.18 -18.24
N SER A 22 8.54 3.28 -18.40
CA SER A 22 9.96 3.31 -18.06
C SER A 22 10.18 3.32 -16.54
N GLU A 23 11.40 3.03 -16.09
CA GLU A 23 11.81 3.06 -14.68
C GLU A 23 11.51 4.42 -14.03
N SER A 24 11.76 5.52 -14.74
CA SER A 24 11.43 6.86 -14.24
C SER A 24 9.92 7.08 -14.10
N GLN A 25 9.10 6.51 -14.99
CA GLN A 25 7.64 6.61 -14.87
C GLN A 25 7.11 5.78 -13.71
N TRP A 26 7.69 4.61 -13.47
CA TRP A 26 7.42 3.80 -12.28
C TRP A 26 7.78 4.58 -11.00
N LEU A 27 8.97 5.18 -10.92
CA LEU A 27 9.35 5.99 -9.75
C LEU A 27 8.41 7.17 -9.51
N VAL A 28 8.00 7.88 -10.57
CA VAL A 28 7.01 8.97 -10.45
C VAL A 28 5.70 8.45 -9.87
N ARG A 29 5.21 7.29 -10.34
CA ARG A 29 3.99 6.67 -9.86
C ARG A 29 4.11 6.25 -8.40
N PHE A 30 5.15 5.48 -8.05
CA PHE A 30 5.39 5.02 -6.68
C PHE A 30 5.51 6.20 -5.73
N VAL A 31 6.41 7.15 -5.98
CA VAL A 31 6.60 8.31 -5.10
C VAL A 31 5.31 9.09 -4.88
N PHE A 32 4.48 9.28 -5.91
CA PHE A 32 3.20 9.95 -5.71
C PHE A 32 2.24 9.13 -4.83
N LEU A 33 2.07 7.85 -5.12
CA LEU A 33 1.14 6.99 -4.37
C LEU A 33 1.59 6.78 -2.92
N GLU A 34 2.87 6.57 -2.68
CA GLU A 34 3.42 6.41 -1.32
C GLU A 34 3.30 7.69 -0.46
N THR A 35 3.19 8.87 -1.08
CA THR A 35 2.91 10.12 -0.32
C THR A 35 1.50 10.18 0.25
N VAL A 36 0.58 9.38 -0.28
CA VAL A 36 -0.82 9.33 0.14
C VAL A 36 -1.16 8.04 0.90
N ALA A 37 -0.48 6.94 0.61
CA ALA A 37 -0.65 5.64 1.28
C ALA A 37 -0.42 5.72 2.80
N GLY A 38 0.57 6.52 3.24
CA GLY A 38 0.83 6.69 4.68
C GLY A 38 -0.21 7.52 5.46
N ILE A 39 -1.23 8.09 4.81
CA ILE A 39 -2.20 9.00 5.46
C ILE A 39 -3.27 8.24 6.28
N PRO A 40 -3.98 7.24 5.73
CA PRO A 40 -5.09 6.58 6.43
C PRO A 40 -4.71 6.01 7.79
N GLY A 41 -3.62 5.22 7.86
CA GLY A 41 -3.12 4.63 9.10
C GLY A 41 -2.79 5.68 10.16
N ALA A 42 -2.13 6.78 9.78
CA ALA A 42 -1.82 7.89 10.69
C ALA A 42 -3.09 8.55 11.25
N VAL A 43 -4.08 8.81 10.39
CA VAL A 43 -5.35 9.42 10.78
C VAL A 43 -6.13 8.50 11.71
N ALA A 44 -6.33 7.24 11.32
CA ALA A 44 -7.06 6.26 12.10
C ALA A 44 -6.38 6.01 13.46
N GLY A 45 -5.07 5.78 13.46
CA GLY A 45 -4.28 5.61 14.68
C GLY A 45 -4.37 6.80 15.62
N SER A 46 -4.30 8.03 15.09
CA SER A 46 -4.43 9.26 15.88
C SER A 46 -5.85 9.42 16.47
N LEU A 47 -6.90 9.16 15.69
CA LEU A 47 -8.28 9.24 16.16
C LEU A 47 -8.57 8.23 17.28
N ARG A 48 -8.09 6.99 17.12
CA ARG A 48 -8.19 5.94 18.14
C ARG A 48 -7.37 6.27 19.37
N HIS A 49 -6.15 6.80 19.21
CA HIS A 49 -5.32 7.27 20.31
C HIS A 49 -6.04 8.32 21.16
N LEU A 50 -6.57 9.36 20.52
CA LEU A 50 -7.36 10.40 21.20
C LEU A 50 -8.64 9.82 21.83
N HIS A 51 -9.20 8.73 21.30
CA HIS A 51 -10.39 8.07 21.86
C HIS A 51 -10.07 7.29 23.13
N SER A 52 -9.00 6.52 23.10
CA SER A 52 -8.49 5.76 24.24
C SER A 52 -8.21 6.68 25.43
N ILE A 53 -7.46 7.78 25.21
CA ILE A 53 -7.08 8.69 26.30
C ILE A 53 -8.29 9.44 26.90
N ARG A 54 -9.20 9.95 26.06
CA ARG A 54 -10.35 10.75 26.56
C ARG A 54 -11.38 9.92 27.30
N ARG A 55 -11.34 8.59 27.13
CA ARG A 55 -12.23 7.64 27.82
C ARG A 55 -11.51 6.82 28.89
N PHE A 56 -10.19 6.97 29.05
CA PHE A 56 -9.36 6.17 29.93
C PHE A 56 -9.53 4.66 29.71
N LYS A 57 -9.57 4.23 28.43
CA LYS A 57 -9.77 2.82 28.03
C LYS A 57 -8.60 2.28 27.21
N LEU A 58 -8.34 0.98 27.34
CA LEU A 58 -7.43 0.27 26.45
C LEU A 58 -7.98 0.27 25.01
N ASP A 59 -7.08 0.38 24.03
CA ASP A 59 -7.42 0.39 22.60
C ASP A 59 -7.49 -1.02 21.97
N GLN A 60 -7.02 -2.05 22.67
CA GLN A 60 -6.93 -3.43 22.16
C GLN A 60 -6.00 -3.55 20.95
N GLY A 61 -4.91 -2.76 20.92
CA GLY A 61 -3.75 -2.91 20.02
C GLY A 61 -3.91 -2.41 18.59
N TRP A 62 -4.98 -1.70 18.26
CA TRP A 62 -5.22 -1.13 16.93
C TRP A 62 -4.28 0.04 16.61
N ILE A 63 -4.06 0.95 17.56
CA ILE A 63 -3.22 2.16 17.40
C ILE A 63 -1.82 1.78 16.91
N LYS A 64 -1.20 0.78 17.54
CA LYS A 64 0.16 0.37 17.20
C LYS A 64 0.23 -0.08 15.74
N THR A 65 -0.63 -1.02 15.33
CA THR A 65 -0.66 -1.54 13.97
C THR A 65 -0.91 -0.44 12.94
N LEU A 66 -1.85 0.48 13.18
CA LEU A 66 -2.18 1.55 12.23
C LEU A 66 -1.04 2.58 12.07
N LEU A 67 -0.32 2.88 13.16
CA LEU A 67 0.84 3.77 13.10
C LEU A 67 2.07 3.07 12.51
N GLU A 68 2.23 1.76 12.71
CA GLU A 68 3.28 0.96 12.08
C GLU A 68 3.06 0.84 10.56
N GLU A 69 1.82 0.63 10.11
CA GLU A 69 1.44 0.69 8.68
C GLU A 69 1.81 2.04 8.08
N SER A 70 1.37 3.15 8.68
CA SER A 70 1.73 4.50 8.20
C SER A 70 3.25 4.76 8.19
N TYR A 71 3.98 4.22 9.16
CA TYR A 71 5.44 4.28 9.17
C TYR A 71 6.04 3.47 8.01
N ASN A 72 5.52 2.27 7.75
CA ASN A 72 5.96 1.39 6.68
C ASN A 72 5.80 2.04 5.30
N GLU A 73 4.63 2.61 5.00
CA GLU A 73 4.39 3.36 3.76
C GLU A 73 5.36 4.54 3.59
N ARG A 74 5.70 5.22 4.69
CA ARG A 74 6.70 6.29 4.65
C ARG A 74 8.09 5.74 4.33
N MET A 75 8.41 4.51 4.72
CA MET A 75 9.67 3.86 4.34
C MET A 75 9.68 3.44 2.87
N HIS A 76 8.54 3.05 2.28
CA HIS A 76 8.39 2.90 0.83
C HIS A 76 8.73 4.22 0.12
N LEU A 77 8.08 5.31 0.52
CA LEU A 77 8.31 6.64 -0.04
C LEU A 77 9.80 7.05 0.02
N LEU A 78 10.40 6.97 1.20
CA LEU A 78 11.79 7.40 1.41
C LEU A 78 12.77 6.54 0.60
N THR A 79 12.46 5.26 0.42
CA THR A 79 13.24 4.37 -0.45
C THR A 79 13.20 4.83 -1.90
N PHE A 80 12.02 5.13 -2.44
CA PHE A 80 11.93 5.60 -3.83
C PHE A 80 12.49 7.01 -4.03
N LEU A 81 12.42 7.88 -3.02
CA LEU A 81 13.01 9.22 -3.07
C LEU A 81 14.55 9.22 -3.13
N ASP A 82 15.20 8.16 -2.66
CA ASP A 82 16.65 8.00 -2.80
C ASP A 82 17.06 7.79 -4.28
N MET A 83 16.12 7.29 -5.10
CA MET A 83 16.29 7.09 -6.55
C MET A 83 15.63 8.18 -7.39
N TYR A 84 14.79 9.03 -6.80
CA TYR A 84 13.97 10.00 -7.54
C TYR A 84 13.89 11.36 -6.85
N ARG A 85 14.18 12.41 -7.62
CA ARG A 85 14.08 13.80 -7.16
C ARG A 85 12.79 14.47 -7.64
N PRO A 86 11.79 14.69 -6.76
CA PRO A 86 10.52 15.30 -7.16
C PRO A 86 10.69 16.77 -7.54
N GLY A 87 10.23 17.11 -8.75
CA GLY A 87 10.16 18.48 -9.25
C GLY A 87 9.07 19.33 -8.57
N ARG A 88 9.01 20.63 -8.89
CA ARG A 88 8.08 21.58 -8.26
C ARG A 88 6.60 21.21 -8.45
N LEU A 89 6.23 20.75 -9.65
CA LEU A 89 4.86 20.33 -9.95
C LEU A 89 4.44 19.13 -9.11
N MET A 90 5.30 18.11 -9.01
CA MET A 90 5.05 16.94 -8.15
C MET A 90 4.85 17.35 -6.70
N ARG A 91 5.71 18.22 -6.15
CA ARG A 91 5.59 18.70 -4.77
C ARG A 91 4.29 19.45 -4.51
N LEU A 92 3.85 20.29 -5.45
CA LEU A 92 2.57 20.98 -5.37
C LEU A 92 1.39 19.99 -5.41
N ALA A 93 1.46 18.99 -6.30
CA ALA A 93 0.45 17.95 -6.40
C ALA A 93 0.33 17.13 -5.11
N VAL A 94 1.47 16.73 -4.53
CA VAL A 94 1.51 16.04 -3.23
C VAL A 94 0.90 16.90 -2.13
N PHE A 95 1.28 18.18 -2.04
CA PHE A 95 0.70 19.09 -1.04
C PHE A 95 -0.83 19.20 -1.15
N ALA A 96 -1.35 19.36 -2.37
CA ALA A 96 -2.79 19.41 -2.61
C ALA A 96 -3.48 18.07 -2.29
N ALA A 97 -2.91 16.95 -2.74
CA ALA A 97 -3.44 15.62 -2.50
C ALA A 97 -3.49 15.29 -1.00
N GLN A 98 -2.42 15.58 -0.25
CA GLN A 98 -2.38 15.40 1.19
C GLN A 98 -3.44 16.25 1.91
N GLY A 99 -3.57 17.52 1.53
CA GLY A 99 -4.59 18.40 2.09
C GLY A 99 -6.01 17.87 1.89
N ILE A 100 -6.32 17.33 0.71
CA ILE A 100 -7.65 16.77 0.42
C ILE A 100 -7.84 15.43 1.13
N LEU A 101 -6.92 14.49 0.95
CA LEU A 101 -7.06 13.11 1.44
C LEU A 101 -7.01 13.03 2.96
N TYR A 102 -6.13 13.80 3.62
CA TYR A 102 -6.09 13.82 5.09
C TYR A 102 -7.45 14.23 5.67
N ASN A 103 -8.04 15.32 5.18
CA ASN A 103 -9.32 15.81 5.68
C ASN A 103 -10.47 14.86 5.33
N ALA A 104 -10.46 14.29 4.11
CA ALA A 104 -11.45 13.30 3.70
C ALA A 104 -11.40 12.04 4.57
N MET A 105 -10.21 11.49 4.82
CA MET A 105 -10.03 10.32 5.70
C MET A 105 -10.35 10.66 7.16
N PHE A 106 -10.00 11.85 7.65
CA PHE A 106 -10.32 12.29 9.00
C PHE A 106 -11.84 12.30 9.24
N VAL A 107 -12.60 12.96 8.36
CA VAL A 107 -14.06 12.98 8.42
C VAL A 107 -14.63 11.57 8.20
N GLY A 108 -14.09 10.84 7.23
CA GLY A 108 -14.49 9.47 6.92
C GLY A 108 -14.40 8.55 8.14
N TYR A 109 -13.27 8.54 8.83
CA TYR A 109 -13.06 7.70 10.01
C TYR A 109 -13.91 8.13 11.21
N LEU A 110 -14.31 9.40 11.31
CA LEU A 110 -15.27 9.83 12.34
C LEU A 110 -16.69 9.32 12.05
N LEU A 111 -17.07 9.20 10.79
CA LEU A 111 -18.43 8.81 10.38
C LEU A 111 -18.59 7.30 10.19
N SER A 112 -17.63 6.65 9.54
CA SER A 112 -17.66 5.23 9.21
C SER A 112 -16.24 4.65 9.10
N PRO A 113 -15.64 4.23 10.24
CA PRO A 113 -14.31 3.64 10.23
C PRO A 113 -14.25 2.34 9.42
N GLY A 114 -15.29 1.49 9.49
CA GLY A 114 -15.35 0.22 8.74
C GLY A 114 -15.32 0.44 7.22
N PHE A 115 -16.04 1.46 6.71
CA PHE A 115 -15.95 1.84 5.30
C PHE A 115 -14.55 2.31 4.92
N CYS A 116 -13.91 3.14 5.76
CA CYS A 116 -12.58 3.65 5.48
C CYS A 116 -11.54 2.52 5.45
N HIS A 117 -11.59 1.57 6.39
CA HIS A 117 -10.73 0.39 6.36
C HIS A 117 -10.98 -0.47 5.12
N ARG A 118 -12.24 -0.66 4.70
CA ARG A 118 -12.54 -1.37 3.46
C ARG A 118 -11.97 -0.66 2.23
N LEU A 119 -12.11 0.67 2.16
CA LEU A 119 -11.55 1.48 1.09
C LEU A 119 -10.04 1.32 1.01
N VAL A 120 -9.33 1.42 2.14
CA VAL A 120 -7.88 1.22 2.21
C VAL A 120 -7.52 -0.19 1.75
N GLY A 121 -8.23 -1.23 2.21
CA GLY A 121 -8.02 -2.60 1.75
C GLY A 121 -8.07 -2.75 0.22
N TYR A 122 -8.99 -2.06 -0.45
CA TYR A 122 -9.04 -2.04 -1.92
C TYR A 122 -7.93 -1.21 -2.58
N LEU A 123 -7.45 -0.13 -1.94
CA LEU A 123 -6.27 0.59 -2.42
C LEU A 123 -5.04 -0.32 -2.37
N GLU A 124 -4.92 -1.13 -1.31
CA GLU A 124 -3.82 -2.09 -1.19
C GLU A 124 -3.92 -3.26 -2.17
N ASP A 125 -5.13 -3.70 -2.54
CA ASP A 125 -5.32 -4.64 -3.66
C ASP A 125 -4.71 -4.08 -4.96
N GLU A 126 -4.97 -2.81 -5.25
CA GLU A 126 -4.39 -2.12 -6.41
C GLU A 126 -2.88 -1.89 -6.27
N ALA A 127 -2.36 -1.69 -5.06
CA ALA A 127 -0.93 -1.59 -4.78
C ALA A 127 -0.23 -2.94 -5.05
N VAL A 128 -0.76 -4.05 -4.52
CA VAL A 128 -0.26 -5.41 -4.79
C VAL A 128 -0.27 -5.71 -6.28
N ALA A 129 -1.35 -5.34 -6.99
CA ALA A 129 -1.44 -5.50 -8.44
C ALA A 129 -0.40 -4.63 -9.17
N THR A 130 -0.20 -3.39 -8.74
CA THR A 130 0.77 -2.45 -9.31
C THR A 130 2.20 -2.98 -9.17
N TYR A 131 2.60 -3.48 -7.99
CA TYR A 131 3.93 -4.03 -7.78
C TYR A 131 4.14 -5.37 -8.49
N THR A 132 3.11 -6.22 -8.53
CA THR A 132 3.13 -7.44 -9.35
C THR A 132 3.37 -7.09 -10.81
N LYS A 133 2.69 -6.06 -11.32
CA LYS A 133 2.88 -5.61 -12.69
C LYS A 133 4.30 -5.12 -12.94
N CYS A 134 4.88 -4.36 -12.03
CA CYS A 134 6.28 -3.94 -12.11
C CYS A 134 7.23 -5.15 -12.20
N LEU A 135 7.03 -6.18 -11.37
CA LEU A 135 7.84 -7.40 -11.42
C LEU A 135 7.73 -8.12 -12.77
N GLU A 136 6.52 -8.24 -13.34
CA GLU A 136 6.33 -8.80 -14.68
C GLU A 136 7.06 -7.99 -15.78
N GLU A 137 7.09 -6.67 -15.67
CA GLU A 137 7.83 -5.81 -16.60
C GLU A 137 9.35 -6.05 -16.51
N MET A 138 9.88 -6.28 -15.29
CA MET A 138 11.27 -6.66 -15.08
C MET A 138 11.58 -8.03 -15.70
N GLU A 139 10.74 -9.04 -15.46
CA GLU A 139 10.92 -10.40 -15.98
C GLU A 139 10.87 -10.45 -17.51
N ARG A 140 10.12 -9.52 -18.13
CA ARG A 140 10.06 -9.36 -19.59
C ARG A 140 11.20 -8.50 -20.16
N GLY A 141 12.17 -8.11 -19.34
CA GLY A 141 13.34 -7.33 -19.75
C GLY A 141 13.02 -5.89 -20.17
N ARG A 142 11.89 -5.32 -19.68
CA ARG A 142 11.44 -3.97 -20.07
C ARG A 142 11.97 -2.86 -19.18
N LEU A 143 12.63 -3.22 -18.07
CA LEU A 143 13.25 -2.30 -17.11
C LEU A 143 14.76 -2.60 -17.00
N PRO A 144 15.53 -2.38 -18.09
CA PRO A 144 16.93 -2.78 -18.18
C PRO A 144 17.81 -2.16 -17.09
N LEU A 145 17.52 -0.93 -16.63
CA LEU A 145 18.30 -0.29 -15.57
C LEU A 145 18.17 -1.04 -14.24
N TRP A 146 16.98 -1.52 -13.93
CA TRP A 146 16.69 -2.22 -12.68
C TRP A 146 17.08 -3.69 -12.68
N THR A 147 17.22 -4.28 -13.87
CA THR A 147 17.71 -5.65 -14.05
C THR A 147 19.22 -5.73 -14.26
N ASP A 148 19.91 -4.59 -14.36
CA ASP A 148 21.36 -4.54 -14.51
C ASP A 148 22.08 -5.11 -13.27
N PRO A 149 23.06 -6.02 -13.41
CA PRO A 149 23.79 -6.61 -12.28
C PRO A 149 24.57 -5.59 -11.42
N GLY A 150 24.92 -4.45 -11.99
CA GLY A 150 25.58 -3.33 -11.32
C GLY A 150 24.62 -2.40 -10.59
N PHE A 151 23.31 -2.49 -10.81
CA PHE A 151 22.33 -1.70 -10.08
C PHE A 151 22.36 -2.05 -8.59
N ARG A 152 22.25 -1.03 -7.74
CA ARG A 152 22.21 -1.15 -6.29
C ARG A 152 21.00 -0.40 -5.77
N ILE A 153 20.22 -1.08 -4.95
CA ILE A 153 19.08 -0.47 -4.26
C ILE A 153 19.57 0.46 -3.14
N PRO A 154 18.72 1.41 -2.70
CA PRO A 154 19.02 2.32 -1.60
C PRO A 154 19.40 1.62 -0.29
N ASP A 155 20.39 2.16 0.43
CA ASP A 155 20.83 1.64 1.73
C ASP A 155 19.75 1.71 2.80
N ILE A 156 18.84 2.70 2.69
CA ILE A 156 17.69 2.82 3.60
C ILE A 156 16.80 1.57 3.54
N ALA A 157 16.60 1.01 2.35
CA ALA A 157 15.82 -0.19 2.15
C ALA A 157 16.52 -1.41 2.77
N VAL A 158 17.81 -1.57 2.48
CA VAL A 158 18.62 -2.67 3.01
C VAL A 158 18.56 -2.70 4.54
N LYS A 159 18.67 -1.53 5.18
CA LYS A 159 18.61 -1.40 6.63
C LYS A 159 17.22 -1.66 7.18
N TYR A 160 16.18 -1.11 6.55
CA TYR A 160 14.81 -1.20 7.03
C TYR A 160 14.27 -2.64 6.97
N TRP A 161 14.39 -3.30 5.82
CA TRP A 161 13.95 -4.69 5.63
C TRP A 161 14.99 -5.72 6.05
N ASN A 162 16.14 -5.28 6.60
CA ASN A 162 17.27 -6.13 6.97
C ASN A 162 17.65 -7.13 5.84
N MET A 163 17.82 -6.60 4.63
CA MET A 163 17.93 -7.42 3.42
C MET A 163 19.27 -8.20 3.41
N PRO A 164 19.24 -9.54 3.24
CA PRO A 164 20.46 -10.35 3.29
C PRO A 164 21.39 -10.07 2.12
N GLU A 165 22.69 -10.29 2.33
CA GLU A 165 23.68 -10.20 1.26
C GLU A 165 23.31 -11.19 0.14
N GLY A 166 23.26 -10.70 -1.10
CA GLY A 166 22.81 -11.47 -2.27
C GLY A 166 21.33 -11.33 -2.63
N LYS A 167 20.48 -10.74 -1.78
CA LYS A 167 19.08 -10.39 -2.11
C LYS A 167 18.83 -8.89 -2.05
N ARG A 168 19.68 -8.13 -2.75
CA ARG A 168 19.67 -6.65 -2.76
C ARG A 168 19.50 -6.11 -4.18
N THR A 169 18.65 -6.78 -4.95
CA THR A 169 18.26 -6.32 -6.29
C THR A 169 16.99 -5.48 -6.23
N MET A 170 16.70 -4.73 -7.30
CA MET A 170 15.43 -4.02 -7.39
C MET A 170 14.22 -4.98 -7.35
N ARG A 171 14.39 -6.21 -7.88
CA ARG A 171 13.35 -7.24 -7.83
C ARG A 171 13.06 -7.66 -6.40
N ASP A 172 14.10 -7.88 -5.59
CA ASP A 172 13.94 -8.22 -4.19
C ASP A 172 13.25 -7.09 -3.43
N LEU A 173 13.68 -5.84 -3.64
CA LEU A 173 13.05 -4.68 -3.02
C LEU A 173 11.55 -4.60 -3.33
N ILE A 174 11.16 -4.69 -4.60
CA ILE A 174 9.74 -4.67 -4.98
C ILE A 174 8.97 -5.84 -4.39
N LEU A 175 9.60 -7.01 -4.19
CA LEU A 175 8.97 -8.14 -3.51
C LEU A 175 8.72 -7.87 -2.01
N TYR A 176 9.65 -7.22 -1.31
CA TYR A 176 9.46 -6.80 0.08
C TYR A 176 8.31 -5.81 0.20
N ILE A 177 8.33 -4.74 -0.59
CA ILE A 177 7.26 -3.72 -0.60
C ILE A 177 5.91 -4.37 -0.90
N ARG A 178 5.81 -5.21 -1.94
CA ARG A 178 4.57 -5.92 -2.26
C ARG A 178 4.08 -6.82 -1.13
N ALA A 179 4.98 -7.42 -0.36
CA ALA A 179 4.60 -8.26 0.78
C ALA A 179 4.02 -7.40 1.93
N ASP A 180 4.55 -6.20 2.13
CA ASP A 180 4.00 -5.22 3.06
C ASP A 180 2.58 -4.83 2.62
N GLU A 181 2.37 -4.47 1.34
CA GLU A 181 1.02 -4.12 0.83
C GLU A 181 0.02 -5.27 0.94
N ALA A 182 0.46 -6.50 0.70
CA ALA A 182 -0.40 -7.67 0.88
C ALA A 182 -0.83 -7.83 2.35
N SER A 183 0.05 -7.47 3.29
CA SER A 183 -0.24 -7.47 4.72
C SER A 183 -1.21 -6.34 5.06
N HIS A 184 -0.95 -5.11 4.63
CA HIS A 184 -1.82 -3.94 4.83
C HIS A 184 -3.24 -4.19 4.29
N ARG A 185 -3.34 -4.79 3.09
CA ARG A 185 -4.60 -5.25 2.52
C ARG A 185 -5.37 -6.17 3.47
N GLY A 186 -4.72 -7.24 3.94
CA GLY A 186 -5.36 -8.23 4.80
C GLY A 186 -5.77 -7.64 6.14
N VAL A 187 -4.94 -6.77 6.72
CA VAL A 187 -5.23 -6.05 7.96
C VAL A 187 -6.43 -5.13 7.78
N ASN A 188 -6.44 -4.28 6.75
CA ASN A 188 -7.51 -3.30 6.55
C ASN A 188 -8.83 -3.95 6.14
N HIS A 189 -8.84 -5.01 5.32
CA HIS A 189 -10.07 -5.76 5.05
C HIS A 189 -10.61 -6.43 6.33
N THR A 190 -9.74 -6.97 7.18
CA THR A 190 -10.13 -7.52 8.49
C THR A 190 -10.71 -6.43 9.38
N PHE A 191 -10.04 -5.28 9.50
CA PHE A 191 -10.55 -4.15 10.29
C PHE A 191 -11.90 -3.64 9.76
N GLY A 192 -12.12 -3.71 8.45
CA GLY A 192 -13.42 -3.44 7.84
C GLY A 192 -14.54 -4.43 8.24
N ASN A 193 -14.20 -5.64 8.69
CA ASN A 193 -15.13 -6.67 9.16
C ASN A 193 -15.45 -6.58 10.67
N LEU A 194 -14.60 -5.90 11.44
CA LEU A 194 -14.68 -5.89 12.91
C LEU A 194 -15.52 -4.75 13.47
N ASP A 195 -16.09 -4.98 14.66
CA ASP A 195 -16.65 -3.92 15.48
C ASP A 195 -15.53 -3.09 16.09
N GLN A 196 -15.44 -1.86 15.61
CA GLN A 196 -14.41 -0.88 15.96
C GLN A 196 -14.36 -0.53 17.45
N ALA A 197 -15.47 -0.74 18.19
CA ALA A 197 -15.61 -0.35 19.58
C ALA A 197 -15.31 -1.50 20.56
N SER A 198 -15.54 -2.76 20.17
CA SER A 198 -15.43 -3.91 21.08
C SER A 198 -14.38 -4.93 20.68
N ASP A 199 -14.11 -5.09 19.38
CA ASP A 199 -13.35 -6.25 18.92
C ASP A 199 -11.83 -6.00 19.03
N PRO A 200 -11.06 -7.02 19.44
CA PRO A 200 -9.61 -6.90 19.56
C PRO A 200 -8.93 -6.90 18.18
N ASN A 201 -7.75 -6.31 18.10
CA ASN A 201 -6.90 -6.47 16.92
C ASN A 201 -6.30 -7.89 16.90
N PRO A 202 -6.59 -8.75 15.89
CA PRO A 202 -6.07 -10.11 15.81
C PRO A 202 -4.59 -10.20 15.39
N PHE A 203 -3.97 -9.06 15.05
CA PHE A 203 -2.61 -8.98 14.53
C PHE A 203 -1.60 -8.46 15.56
N ILE A 204 -1.95 -8.45 16.84
CA ILE A 204 -0.99 -8.15 17.90
C ILE A 204 -0.12 -9.39 18.11
N ASP A 205 1.20 -9.21 18.03
CA ASP A 205 2.14 -10.24 18.45
C ASP A 205 1.97 -10.49 19.96
N GLY A 206 1.33 -11.61 20.32
CA GLY A 206 1.40 -12.11 21.68
C GLY A 206 2.81 -12.62 21.97
N HIS A 207 3.30 -12.44 23.20
CA HIS A 207 4.62 -12.92 23.66
C HIS A 207 4.85 -14.46 23.50
N HIS A 208 3.83 -15.21 23.05
CA HIS A 208 3.87 -16.66 22.85
C HIS A 208 3.36 -17.13 21.47
N SER A 209 3.04 -16.23 20.54
CA SER A 209 2.60 -16.64 19.21
C SER A 209 3.79 -16.98 18.32
N THR A 210 3.84 -18.21 17.82
CA THR A 210 4.82 -18.66 16.80
C THR A 210 4.37 -18.30 15.38
N VAL A 211 3.19 -17.70 15.23
CA VAL A 211 2.59 -17.33 13.95
C VAL A 211 2.89 -15.87 13.68
N ASN A 212 3.60 -15.57 12.59
CA ASN A 212 3.74 -14.20 12.11
C ASN A 212 2.37 -13.71 11.64
N HIS A 213 1.71 -12.87 12.44
CA HIS A 213 0.33 -12.44 12.18
C HIS A 213 0.22 -11.58 10.91
N MET A 214 1.29 -10.89 10.52
CA MET A 214 1.35 -10.17 9.24
C MET A 214 1.40 -11.13 8.06
N HIS A 215 2.07 -12.27 8.19
CA HIS A 215 1.99 -13.33 7.17
C HIS A 215 0.55 -13.86 7.01
N VAL A 216 -0.18 -14.03 8.12
CA VAL A 216 -1.59 -14.44 8.07
C VAL A 216 -2.46 -13.41 7.35
N ALA A 217 -2.25 -12.11 7.61
CA ALA A 217 -2.94 -11.06 6.87
C ALA A 217 -2.61 -11.12 5.36
N ALA A 218 -1.34 -11.29 5.01
CA ALA A 218 -0.90 -11.33 3.61
C ALA A 218 -1.53 -12.45 2.79
N ILE A 219 -1.72 -13.64 3.38
CA ILE A 219 -2.28 -14.82 2.70
C ILE A 219 -3.81 -14.79 2.60
N LYS A 220 -4.50 -13.86 3.28
CA LYS A 220 -5.96 -13.76 3.26
C LYS A 220 -6.43 -12.42 2.68
N PRO A 221 -6.52 -12.28 1.34
CA PRO A 221 -6.85 -11.02 0.68
C PRO A 221 -8.16 -10.39 1.13
N ALA A 222 -9.19 -11.18 1.42
CA ALA A 222 -10.49 -10.70 1.85
C ALA A 222 -10.54 -10.25 3.33
N GLY A 223 -9.43 -10.40 4.07
CA GLY A 223 -9.40 -10.26 5.52
C GLY A 223 -9.95 -11.48 6.27
N LEU A 224 -9.79 -11.48 7.58
CA LEU A 224 -10.46 -12.41 8.49
C LEU A 224 -11.89 -11.93 8.71
N GLU A 225 -12.83 -12.87 8.73
CA GLU A 225 -14.20 -12.61 9.17
C GLU A 225 -14.22 -12.40 10.69
N ARG A 226 -15.24 -11.70 11.17
CA ARG A 226 -15.36 -11.35 12.59
C ARG A 226 -15.38 -12.60 13.48
N GLU A 227 -16.08 -13.64 13.04
CA GLU A 227 -16.20 -14.91 13.75
C GLU A 227 -14.83 -15.58 13.93
N GLU A 228 -13.99 -15.57 12.89
CA GLU A 228 -12.64 -16.15 12.95
C GLU A 228 -11.73 -15.38 13.91
N VAL A 229 -11.91 -14.07 14.04
CA VAL A 229 -11.16 -13.24 14.99
C VAL A 229 -11.59 -13.54 16.42
N LEU A 230 -12.91 -13.63 16.65
CA LEU A 230 -13.44 -13.88 17.98
C LEU A 230 -13.11 -15.29 18.47
N GLU A 231 -13.22 -16.33 17.61
CA GLU A 231 -12.85 -17.71 17.96
C GLU A 231 -11.39 -17.84 18.38
N ARG A 232 -10.48 -17.09 17.74
CA ARG A 232 -9.06 -17.06 18.11
C ARG A 232 -8.79 -16.38 19.46
N GLY A 233 -9.69 -15.52 19.92
CA GLY A 233 -9.60 -14.84 21.21
C GLY A 233 -10.07 -15.65 22.42
N VAL A 234 -10.81 -16.76 22.21
CA VAL A 234 -11.37 -17.60 23.30
C VAL A 234 -10.36 -18.65 23.82
N GLY A 235 -9.16 -18.72 23.23
CA GLY A 235 -8.14 -19.73 23.53
C GLY A 235 -7.06 -19.35 24.56
N HIS A 236 -7.23 -18.27 25.32
CA HIS A 236 -6.27 -17.82 26.34
C HIS A 236 -6.92 -17.65 27.71
#